data_AF-A0A2V8B9Y6-F1
#
_entry.id   AF-A0A2V8B9Y6-F1
#
_cell.length_a   1.000
_cell.length_b   1.000
_cell.length_c   1.000
_cell.angle_alpha   90.00
_cell.angle_beta   90.00
_cell.angle_gamma   90.00
#
_symmetry.space_group_name_H-M   'P 1'
#
loop_
_entity.id
_entity.type
_entity.pdbx_description
1 polymer ?
#
loop_
_entity_poly.entity_id
_entity_poly.type
_entity_poly.pdbx_seq_one_letter_code
_entity_poly.pdbx_strand_id
1 'polypeptide(L)'
;PTTAGGLSTAREIASVELSQTYYTNESAAQYDPRYSTTFTGTEPSHFSPFALSVRVLPTDEVNATVTAEFDSKYKSLRTISASGTYSWTGRVQTTVGWSKKAFIEQLAGFNDPKFLDHYVNTSTNVHTRDNRFGGIYAFNFDVLRSSLLNQRMSGFYNAQCCGIAFEYQTYNFGVGSTIPADHRFFVSFTLAGLGNFSPFNGALSGVPR
;
A
#
# COMPACT_ATOMS: atom_id res chain seq x y z
N PRO A 1 -17.43 40.67 -16.05
CA PRO A 1 -18.24 39.45 -16.27
C PRO A 1 -17.96 38.42 -15.17
N THR A 2 -18.85 38.37 -14.18
CA THR A 2 -18.83 37.43 -13.05
C THR A 2 -19.15 36.02 -13.56
N THR A 3 -18.18 35.11 -13.53
CA THR A 3 -18.40 33.71 -13.86
C THR A 3 -19.29 33.09 -12.77
N ALA A 4 -20.49 32.68 -13.16
CA ALA A 4 -21.44 31.99 -12.31
C ALA A 4 -20.77 30.78 -11.63
N GLY A 5 -21.01 30.61 -10.33
CA GLY A 5 -20.56 29.44 -9.58
C GLY A 5 -21.12 28.18 -10.23
N GLY A 6 -20.24 27.21 -10.49
CA GLY A 6 -20.63 25.92 -11.05
C GLY A 6 -21.69 25.23 -10.18
N LEU A 7 -22.47 24.35 -10.80
CA LEU A 7 -23.47 23.55 -10.10
C LEU A 7 -22.81 22.80 -8.93
N SER A 8 -23.28 23.06 -7.72
CA SER A 8 -22.84 22.34 -6.52
C SER A 8 -23.50 20.96 -6.51
N THR A 9 -22.69 19.91 -6.67
CA THR A 9 -23.16 18.52 -6.52
C THR A 9 -22.87 18.03 -5.11
N ALA A 10 -23.79 17.25 -4.53
CA ALA A 10 -23.51 16.56 -3.28
C ALA A 10 -22.44 15.48 -3.55
N ARG A 11 -21.39 15.48 -2.73
CA ARG A 11 -20.27 14.53 -2.82
C ARG A 11 -20.12 13.82 -1.49
N GLU A 12 -20.05 12.50 -1.51
CA GLU A 12 -19.71 11.72 -0.33
C GLU A 12 -18.25 12.02 0.06
N ILE A 13 -18.06 12.56 1.26
CA ILE A 13 -16.73 12.86 1.81
C ILE A 13 -16.26 11.78 2.80
N ALA A 14 -17.20 10.97 3.30
CA ALA A 14 -16.93 9.88 4.22
C ALA A 14 -18.04 8.83 4.19
N SER A 15 -17.65 7.54 4.24
CA SER A 15 -18.51 6.40 4.56
C SER A 15 -17.88 5.58 5.67
N VAL A 16 -18.74 5.06 6.54
CA VAL A 16 -18.36 4.20 7.67
C VAL A 16 -19.30 3.00 7.68
N GLU A 17 -18.72 1.81 7.67
CA GLU A 17 -19.41 0.53 7.77
C GLU A 17 -18.87 -0.24 8.96
N LEU A 18 -19.78 -0.77 9.79
CA LEU A 18 -19.46 -1.71 10.85
C LEU A 18 -20.30 -2.96 10.64
N SER A 19 -19.66 -4.12 10.51
CA SER A 19 -20.33 -5.39 10.25
C SER A 19 -19.85 -6.51 11.17
N GLN A 20 -20.76 -7.43 11.44
CA GLN A 20 -20.50 -8.67 12.18
C GLN A 20 -21.43 -9.76 11.66
N THR A 21 -20.92 -10.98 11.59
CA THR A 21 -21.68 -12.15 11.19
C THR A 21 -21.93 -13.05 12.39
N TYR A 22 -23.16 -13.55 12.48
CA TYR A 22 -23.53 -14.63 13.37
C TYR A 22 -23.60 -15.95 12.59
N TYR A 23 -23.00 -17.00 13.12
CA TYR A 23 -23.03 -18.34 12.54
C TYR A 23 -23.87 -19.27 13.41
N THR A 24 -24.78 -20.02 12.80
CA THR A 24 -25.53 -21.07 13.50
C THR A 24 -24.63 -22.27 13.86
N ASN A 25 -23.64 -22.56 13.02
CA ASN A 25 -22.56 -23.50 13.29
C ASN A 25 -21.27 -22.72 13.59
N GLU A 26 -20.73 -22.84 14.80
CA GLU A 26 -19.55 -22.13 15.27
C GLU A 26 -18.27 -22.43 14.47
N SER A 27 -18.17 -23.62 13.86
CA SER A 27 -17.01 -23.98 13.04
C SER A 27 -16.94 -23.18 11.74
N ALA A 28 -18.07 -22.63 11.27
CA ALA A 28 -18.11 -21.84 10.05
C ALA A 28 -17.35 -20.51 10.19
N ALA A 29 -17.24 -19.97 11.41
CA ALA A 29 -16.48 -18.76 11.68
C ALA A 29 -14.98 -18.88 11.35
N GLN A 30 -14.45 -20.12 11.31
CA GLN A 30 -13.05 -20.39 11.00
C GLN A 30 -12.75 -20.42 9.49
N TYR A 31 -13.77 -20.28 8.63
CA TYR A 31 -13.62 -20.41 7.18
C TYR A 31 -14.31 -19.28 6.39
N ASP A 32 -14.76 -18.21 7.04
CA ASP A 32 -15.34 -17.05 6.38
C ASP A 32 -14.27 -16.13 5.76
N PRO A 33 -14.19 -16.02 4.42
CA PRO A 33 -13.18 -15.22 3.73
C PRO A 33 -13.44 -13.71 3.81
N ARG A 34 -14.59 -13.27 4.33
CA ARG A 34 -14.89 -11.83 4.48
C ARG A 34 -14.06 -11.16 5.58
N TYR A 35 -13.46 -11.94 6.47
CA TYR A 35 -12.59 -11.47 7.54
C TYR A 35 -11.17 -11.96 7.29
N SER A 36 -10.22 -11.03 7.32
CA SER A 36 -8.79 -11.29 7.11
C SER A 36 -8.18 -12.14 8.21
N THR A 37 -8.77 -12.12 9.41
CA THR A 37 -8.22 -12.80 10.59
C THR A 37 -8.78 -14.21 10.81
N THR A 38 -9.68 -14.69 9.95
CA THR A 38 -10.33 -16.00 10.07
C THR A 38 -9.33 -17.16 10.07
N PHE A 39 -8.33 -17.13 9.18
CA PHE A 39 -7.39 -18.23 8.98
C PHE A 39 -6.19 -18.19 9.93
N THR A 40 -6.31 -17.52 11.08
CA THR A 40 -5.22 -17.40 12.07
C THR A 40 -5.25 -18.49 13.15
N GLY A 41 -6.14 -19.46 13.02
CA GLY A 41 -6.30 -20.56 13.97
C GLY A 41 -7.10 -20.19 15.21
N THR A 42 -8.02 -19.22 15.09
CA THR A 42 -8.90 -18.83 16.20
C THR A 42 -9.91 -19.94 16.50
N GLU A 43 -10.23 -20.12 17.78
CA GLU A 43 -11.24 -21.09 18.23
C GLU A 43 -12.61 -20.85 17.57
N PRO A 44 -13.43 -21.91 17.38
CA PRO A 44 -14.80 -21.80 16.90
C PRO A 44 -15.62 -20.80 17.74
N SER A 45 -16.49 -20.04 17.07
CA SER A 45 -17.40 -19.10 17.72
C SER A 45 -18.65 -18.87 16.88
N HIS A 46 -19.77 -18.59 17.54
CA HIS A 46 -20.97 -18.12 16.86
C HIS A 46 -20.83 -16.71 16.29
N PHE A 47 -19.81 -15.93 16.66
CA PHE A 47 -19.63 -14.56 16.20
C PHE A 47 -18.30 -14.36 15.48
N SER A 48 -18.36 -13.75 14.30
CA SER A 48 -17.17 -13.20 13.65
C SER A 48 -16.57 -12.06 14.48
N PRO A 49 -15.34 -11.62 14.14
CA PRO A 49 -14.86 -10.30 14.54
C PRO A 49 -15.83 -9.20 14.09
N PHE A 50 -15.77 -8.06 14.75
CA PHE A 50 -16.35 -6.82 14.21
C PHE A 50 -15.42 -6.28 13.13
N ALA A 51 -15.91 -6.14 11.90
CA ALA A 51 -15.18 -5.50 10.82
C ALA A 51 -15.63 -4.04 10.65
N LEU A 52 -14.68 -3.13 10.72
CA LEU A 52 -14.84 -1.71 10.44
C LEU A 52 -14.22 -1.39 9.08
N SER A 53 -14.95 -0.66 8.25
CA SER A 53 -14.45 -0.06 7.01
C SER A 53 -14.81 1.41 6.97
N VAL A 54 -13.83 2.27 6.79
CA VAL A 54 -13.99 3.72 6.68
C VAL A 54 -13.36 4.16 5.38
N ARG A 55 -14.07 4.92 4.56
CA ARG A 55 -13.53 5.55 3.36
C ARG A 55 -13.77 7.04 3.45
N VAL A 56 -12.74 7.83 3.16
CA VAL A 56 -12.83 9.30 3.19
C VAL A 56 -12.25 9.90 1.92
N LEU A 57 -12.91 10.94 1.42
CA LEU A 57 -12.50 11.74 0.27
C LEU A 57 -12.67 13.23 0.63
N PRO A 58 -11.79 13.81 1.46
CA PRO A 58 -11.98 15.18 1.94
C PRO A 58 -11.84 16.25 0.83
N THR A 59 -11.02 15.97 -0.20
CA THR A 59 -10.84 16.81 -1.40
C THR A 59 -10.79 15.93 -2.64
N ASP A 60 -10.67 16.51 -3.83
CA ASP A 60 -10.53 15.74 -5.09
C ASP A 60 -9.13 15.14 -5.26
N GLU A 61 -8.14 15.68 -4.54
CA GLU A 61 -6.76 15.23 -4.54
C GLU A 61 -6.49 14.12 -3.51
N VAL A 62 -7.32 13.99 -2.48
CA VAL A 62 -7.08 13.09 -1.34
C VAL A 62 -8.16 12.03 -1.26
N ASN A 63 -7.74 10.76 -1.21
CA ASN A 63 -8.59 9.66 -0.78
C ASN A 63 -7.86 8.82 0.28
N ALA A 64 -8.61 8.26 1.22
CA ALA A 64 -8.08 7.31 2.18
C ALA A 64 -9.11 6.26 2.59
N THR A 65 -8.63 5.09 2.96
CA THR A 65 -9.41 3.96 3.46
C THR A 65 -8.77 3.44 4.73
N VAL A 66 -9.58 3.14 5.74
CA VAL A 66 -9.17 2.44 6.95
C VAL A 66 -10.02 1.20 7.10
N THR A 67 -9.39 0.05 7.34
CA THR A 67 -10.08 -1.18 7.71
C THR A 67 -9.53 -1.69 9.02
N ALA A 68 -10.40 -2.22 9.88
CA ALA A 68 -9.99 -2.81 11.14
C ALA A 68 -10.89 -3.98 11.53
N GLU A 69 -10.31 -4.97 12.21
CA GLU A 69 -11.06 -6.07 12.81
C GLU A 69 -10.84 -6.10 14.32
N PHE A 70 -11.92 -6.21 15.08
CA PHE A 70 -11.90 -6.31 16.53
C PHE A 70 -12.46 -7.66 16.98
N ASP A 71 -11.79 -8.28 17.93
CA ASP A 71 -12.22 -9.54 18.50
C ASP A 71 -13.57 -9.40 19.23
N SER A 72 -14.51 -10.28 18.92
CA SER A 72 -15.87 -10.24 19.49
C SER A 72 -15.93 -10.67 20.96
N LYS A 73 -15.00 -11.52 21.41
CA LYS A 73 -14.95 -12.07 22.78
C LYS A 73 -14.08 -11.21 23.70
N TYR A 74 -12.87 -10.90 23.26
CA TYR A 74 -11.84 -10.18 24.01
C TYR A 74 -11.88 -8.66 23.79
N LYS A 75 -12.75 -8.15 22.91
CA LYS A 75 -12.97 -6.72 22.66
C LYS A 75 -11.69 -5.95 22.36
N SER A 76 -10.77 -6.63 21.69
CA SER A 76 -9.40 -6.17 21.43
C SER A 76 -9.17 -6.10 19.93
N LEU A 77 -8.37 -5.13 19.49
CA LEU A 77 -8.00 -5.00 18.09
C LEU A 77 -7.25 -6.26 17.63
N ARG A 78 -7.66 -6.85 16.50
CA ARG A 78 -6.92 -7.91 15.82
C ARG A 78 -5.98 -7.32 14.77
N THR A 79 -6.55 -6.65 13.75
CA THR A 79 -5.80 -6.03 12.66
C THR A 79 -6.35 -4.66 12.34
N ILE A 80 -5.48 -3.77 11.87
CA ILE A 80 -5.84 -2.47 11.31
C ILE A 80 -4.95 -2.18 10.11
N SER A 81 -5.54 -1.60 9.06
CA SER A 81 -4.79 -1.02 7.97
C SER A 81 -5.39 0.32 7.56
N ALA A 82 -4.51 1.22 7.12
CA ALA A 82 -4.88 2.48 6.53
C ALA A 82 -4.12 2.63 5.21
N SER A 83 -4.79 3.09 4.17
CA SER A 83 -4.17 3.48 2.91
C SER A 83 -4.71 4.82 2.46
N GLY A 84 -3.89 5.59 1.76
CA GLY A 84 -4.30 6.87 1.22
C GLY A 84 -3.50 7.25 0.00
N THR A 85 -4.13 8.01 -0.88
CA THR A 85 -3.50 8.57 -2.06
C THR A 85 -3.73 10.07 -2.10
N TYR A 86 -2.66 10.80 -2.40
CA TYR A 86 -2.64 12.22 -2.68
C TYR A 86 -2.22 12.44 -4.15
N SER A 87 -3.02 13.14 -4.93
CA SER A 87 -2.76 13.45 -6.34
C SER A 87 -2.87 14.95 -6.58
N TRP A 88 -1.74 15.62 -6.76
CA TRP A 88 -1.69 17.06 -6.99
C TRP A 88 -1.45 17.39 -8.45
N THR A 89 -2.43 18.04 -9.09
CA THR A 89 -2.38 18.51 -10.50
C THR A 89 -2.04 17.43 -11.54
N GLY A 90 -2.15 16.15 -11.15
CA GLY A 90 -1.68 15.01 -11.93
C GLY A 90 -0.15 14.86 -11.99
N ARG A 91 0.63 15.77 -11.37
CA ARG A 91 2.10 15.80 -11.45
C ARG A 91 2.78 15.12 -10.28
N VAL A 92 2.12 15.09 -9.14
CA VAL A 92 2.61 14.43 -7.93
C VAL A 92 1.54 13.44 -7.51
N GLN A 93 1.88 12.17 -7.47
CA GLN A 93 1.01 11.13 -6.95
C GLN A 93 1.75 10.40 -5.83
N THR A 94 1.23 10.48 -4.61
CA THR A 94 1.79 9.78 -3.45
C THR A 94 0.77 8.84 -2.87
N THR A 95 1.13 7.57 -2.74
CA THR A 95 0.34 6.56 -2.04
C THR A 95 1.10 6.13 -0.79
N VAL A 96 0.41 6.12 0.35
CA VAL A 96 0.93 5.64 1.63
C VAL A 96 -0.01 4.55 2.13
N GLY A 97 0.56 3.44 2.58
CA GLY A 97 -0.16 2.39 3.28
C GLY A 97 0.54 2.09 4.61
N TRP A 98 -0.26 1.70 5.58
CA TRP A 98 0.17 1.27 6.90
C TRP A 98 -0.71 0.11 7.33
N SER A 99 -0.11 -0.90 7.95
CA SER A 99 -0.86 -1.99 8.57
C SER A 99 -0.21 -2.41 9.88
N LYS A 100 -1.03 -2.99 10.76
CA LYS A 100 -0.60 -3.54 12.03
C LYS A 100 -1.50 -4.70 12.44
N LYS A 101 -0.87 -5.79 12.88
CA LYS A 101 -1.48 -6.86 13.65
C LYS A 101 -1.18 -6.67 15.13
N ALA A 102 -2.23 -6.63 15.96
CA ALA A 102 -2.12 -6.35 17.39
C ALA A 102 -1.95 -7.63 18.22
N PHE A 103 -1.35 -7.51 19.41
CA PHE A 103 -1.17 -8.63 20.32
C PHE A 103 -2.44 -8.85 21.17
N ILE A 104 -2.90 -10.10 21.27
CA ILE A 104 -3.99 -10.52 22.15
C ILE A 104 -3.57 -11.83 22.83
N GLU A 105 -3.27 -11.77 24.13
CA GLU A 105 -2.72 -12.89 24.90
C GLU A 105 -3.61 -14.14 24.86
N GLN A 106 -4.93 -13.97 24.89
CA GLN A 106 -5.91 -15.07 24.98
C GLN A 106 -6.38 -15.61 23.61
N LEU A 107 -5.82 -15.10 22.51
CA LEU A 107 -6.27 -15.45 21.15
C LEU A 107 -5.15 -16.08 20.35
N ALA A 108 -5.33 -17.35 19.97
CA ALA A 108 -4.43 -18.06 19.09
C ALA A 108 -4.22 -17.29 17.77
N GLY A 109 -2.96 -17.26 17.31
CA GLY A 109 -2.56 -16.48 16.13
C GLY A 109 -2.27 -15.00 16.40
N PHE A 110 -2.60 -14.49 17.60
CA PHE A 110 -2.33 -13.11 18.05
C PHE A 110 -1.55 -13.06 19.37
N ASN A 111 -1.32 -14.20 20.01
CA ASN A 111 -0.70 -14.35 21.32
C ASN A 111 0.81 -14.64 21.29
N ASP A 112 1.44 -14.60 20.11
CA ASP A 112 2.90 -14.70 19.97
C ASP A 112 3.45 -13.43 19.29
N PRO A 113 4.27 -12.63 20.00
CA PRO A 113 4.87 -11.42 19.44
C PRO A 113 5.70 -11.65 18.17
N LYS A 114 6.22 -12.87 17.96
CA LYS A 114 7.03 -13.21 16.77
C LYS A 114 6.21 -13.23 15.48
N PHE A 115 4.91 -13.50 15.56
CA PHE A 115 3.99 -13.59 14.42
C PHE A 115 3.12 -12.35 14.23
N LEU A 116 3.51 -11.23 14.88
CA LEU A 116 2.94 -9.92 14.62
C LEU A 116 3.62 -9.25 13.42
N ASP A 117 2.90 -8.30 12.86
CA ASP A 117 3.36 -7.46 11.77
C ASP A 117 3.00 -6.00 12.01
N HIS A 118 3.84 -5.12 11.45
CA HIS A 118 3.61 -3.69 11.43
C HIS A 118 4.42 -3.12 10.28
N TYR A 119 3.74 -2.72 9.20
CA TYR A 119 4.39 -2.27 7.98
C TYR A 119 3.94 -0.87 7.58
N VAL A 120 4.83 -0.16 6.90
CA VAL A 120 4.54 1.05 6.15
C VAL A 120 5.03 0.85 4.72
N ASN A 121 4.17 1.11 3.75
CA ASN A 121 4.54 1.15 2.34
C ASN A 121 4.28 2.54 1.78
N THR A 122 5.17 3.04 0.94
CA THR A 122 5.03 4.37 0.35
C THR A 122 5.52 4.34 -1.09
N SER A 123 4.84 5.07 -1.97
CA SER A 123 5.26 5.29 -3.34
C SER A 123 4.87 6.70 -3.77
N THR A 124 5.85 7.47 -4.21
CA THR A 124 5.67 8.82 -4.74
C THR A 124 6.19 8.88 -6.17
N ASN A 125 5.33 9.27 -7.10
CA ASN A 125 5.66 9.61 -8.47
C ASN A 125 5.60 11.14 -8.62
N VAL A 126 6.61 11.71 -9.27
CA VAL A 126 6.65 13.12 -9.63
C VAL A 126 7.05 13.29 -11.09
N HIS A 127 6.45 14.25 -11.78
CA HIS A 127 6.90 14.65 -13.11
C HIS A 127 6.59 16.11 -13.43
N THR A 128 7.31 16.67 -14.40
CA THR A 128 7.02 18.00 -14.95
C THR A 128 5.81 17.93 -15.89
N ARG A 129 5.15 19.07 -16.13
CA ARG A 129 3.95 19.13 -16.99
C ARG A 129 4.19 18.59 -18.41
N ASP A 130 5.41 18.74 -18.90
CA ASP A 130 5.87 18.32 -20.22
C ASP A 130 6.51 16.92 -20.22
N ASN A 131 6.50 16.21 -19.09
CA ASN A 131 7.16 14.91 -18.89
C ASN A 131 8.65 14.91 -19.31
N ARG A 132 9.29 16.08 -19.23
CA ARG A 132 10.72 16.23 -19.49
C ARG A 132 11.57 15.67 -18.36
N PHE A 133 11.10 15.81 -17.12
CA PHE A 133 11.71 15.20 -15.95
C PHE A 133 10.66 14.48 -15.14
N GLY A 134 11.08 13.41 -14.49
CA GLY A 134 10.26 12.77 -13.48
C GLY A 134 11.04 11.75 -12.70
N GLY A 135 10.39 11.21 -11.68
CA GLY A 135 10.99 10.24 -10.80
C GLY A 135 9.96 9.51 -9.96
N ILE A 136 10.41 8.40 -9.41
CA ILE A 136 9.65 7.58 -8.49
C ILE A 136 10.52 7.29 -7.29
N TYR A 137 9.95 7.43 -6.11
CA TYR A 137 10.54 6.97 -4.87
C TYR A 137 9.54 6.08 -4.14
N ALA A 138 9.92 4.85 -3.87
CA ALA A 138 9.06 3.89 -3.19
C ALA A 138 9.86 3.06 -2.18
N PHE A 139 9.21 2.69 -1.08
CA PHE A 139 9.79 1.80 -0.10
C PHE A 139 8.74 0.99 0.66
N ASN A 140 9.17 -0.13 1.21
CA ASN A 140 8.43 -0.92 2.18
C ASN A 140 9.29 -1.06 3.44
N PHE A 141 8.73 -0.65 4.58
CA PHE A 141 9.40 -0.60 5.86
C PHE A 141 8.66 -1.47 6.88
N ASP A 142 9.37 -2.38 7.50
CA ASP A 142 8.94 -3.16 8.65
C ASP A 142 9.21 -2.34 9.92
N VAL A 143 8.15 -1.76 10.49
CA VAL A 143 8.22 -0.92 11.68
C VAL A 143 8.56 -1.76 12.91
N LEU A 144 7.99 -2.97 13.01
CA LEU A 144 8.22 -3.85 14.16
C LEU A 144 9.68 -4.27 14.26
N ARG A 145 10.31 -4.53 13.11
CA ARG A 145 11.69 -5.00 13.01
C ARG A 145 12.68 -3.90 12.64
N SER A 146 12.21 -2.65 12.52
CA SER A 146 12.99 -1.47 12.14
C SER A 146 13.87 -1.69 10.90
N SER A 147 13.31 -2.31 9.86
CA SER A 147 14.07 -2.72 8.68
C SER A 147 13.40 -2.28 7.38
N LEU A 148 14.20 -1.79 6.45
CA LEU A 148 13.77 -1.48 5.08
C LEU A 148 13.77 -2.78 4.27
N LEU A 149 12.59 -3.27 3.89
CA LEU A 149 12.42 -4.51 3.13
C LEU A 149 12.76 -4.33 1.67
N ASN A 150 12.31 -3.22 1.08
CA ASN A 150 12.71 -2.83 -0.26
C ASN A 150 12.66 -1.31 -0.40
N GLN A 151 13.47 -0.81 -1.32
CA GLN A 151 13.53 0.59 -1.70
C GLN A 151 13.74 0.66 -3.20
N ARG A 152 13.07 1.59 -3.87
CA ARG A 152 13.23 1.86 -5.29
C ARG A 152 13.26 3.36 -5.51
N MET A 153 14.27 3.82 -6.21
CA MET A 153 14.41 5.19 -6.64
C MET A 153 14.70 5.19 -8.14
N SER A 154 13.83 5.81 -8.93
CA SER A 154 14.05 5.97 -10.36
C SER A 154 13.92 7.42 -10.76
N GLY A 155 14.67 7.84 -11.77
CA GLY A 155 14.57 9.16 -12.35
C GLY A 155 14.72 9.08 -13.86
N PHE A 156 14.10 10.02 -14.57
CA PHE A 156 14.25 10.12 -16.01
C PHE A 156 14.37 11.57 -16.48
N TYR A 157 15.01 11.72 -17.63
CA TYR A 157 15.08 12.95 -18.40
C TYR A 157 14.77 12.63 -19.87
N ASN A 158 13.76 13.29 -20.43
CA ASN A 158 13.32 13.12 -21.80
C ASN A 158 13.56 14.41 -22.60
N ALA A 159 14.37 14.32 -23.65
CA ALA A 159 14.50 15.35 -24.67
C ALA A 159 13.68 14.97 -25.92
N GLN A 160 13.66 15.85 -26.93
CA GLN A 160 12.85 15.66 -28.14
C GLN A 160 13.22 14.41 -28.97
N CYS A 161 14.48 13.98 -28.92
CA CYS A 161 15.01 12.87 -29.73
C CYS A 161 15.57 11.69 -28.91
N CYS A 162 15.75 11.88 -27.60
CA CYS A 162 16.34 10.88 -26.73
C CYS A 162 15.90 11.05 -25.28
N GLY A 163 15.97 9.99 -24.49
CA GLY A 163 15.74 10.00 -23.05
C GLY A 163 16.78 9.17 -22.33
N ILE A 164 17.04 9.51 -21.09
CA ILE A 164 17.84 8.71 -20.17
C ILE A 164 17.03 8.47 -18.91
N ALA A 165 17.05 7.24 -18.41
CA ALA A 165 16.50 6.89 -17.11
C ALA A 165 17.51 6.11 -16.30
N PHE A 166 17.40 6.23 -14.99
CA PHE A 166 18.15 5.40 -14.05
C PHE A 166 17.19 4.85 -13.00
N GLU A 167 17.51 3.68 -12.49
CA GLU A 167 16.83 3.08 -11.35
C GLU A 167 17.86 2.49 -10.39
N TYR A 168 17.69 2.80 -9.12
CA TYR A 168 18.35 2.14 -8.01
C TYR A 168 17.30 1.39 -7.21
N GLN A 169 17.53 0.11 -6.95
CA GLN A 169 16.66 -0.71 -6.13
C GLN A 169 17.47 -1.51 -5.12
N THR A 170 16.94 -1.62 -3.91
CA THR A 170 17.49 -2.46 -2.85
C THR A 170 16.43 -3.44 -2.38
N TYR A 171 16.82 -4.70 -2.18
CA TYR A 171 15.95 -5.71 -1.61
C TYR A 171 16.62 -6.37 -0.42
N ASN A 172 15.94 -6.36 0.72
CA ASN A 172 16.37 -7.02 1.93
C ASN A 172 15.53 -8.29 2.14
N PHE A 173 16.21 -9.42 2.30
CA PHE A 173 15.58 -10.73 2.48
C PHE A 173 15.04 -10.97 3.91
N GLY A 174 15.09 -9.95 4.77
CA GLY A 174 14.42 -9.94 6.07
C GLY A 174 15.25 -10.47 7.23
N VAL A 175 14.66 -10.40 8.43
CA VAL A 175 15.32 -10.79 9.68
C VAL A 175 15.53 -12.30 9.72
N GLY A 176 16.78 -12.73 9.86
CA GLY A 176 17.17 -14.15 9.88
C GLY A 176 17.73 -14.67 8.55
N SER A 177 17.70 -13.89 7.47
CA SER A 177 18.44 -14.21 6.25
C SER A 177 19.93 -13.90 6.44
N THR A 178 20.80 -14.84 6.08
CA THR A 178 22.25 -14.61 5.97
C THR A 178 22.63 -13.97 4.63
N ILE A 179 21.67 -13.82 3.72
CA ILE A 179 21.89 -13.23 2.40
C ILE A 179 21.93 -11.70 2.57
N PRO A 180 23.03 -11.04 2.20
CA PRO A 180 23.11 -9.59 2.22
C PRO A 180 22.01 -8.95 1.38
N ALA A 181 21.69 -7.68 1.67
CA ALA A 181 20.78 -6.92 0.83
C ALA A 181 21.32 -6.86 -0.61
N ASP A 182 20.42 -7.08 -1.57
CA ASP A 182 20.72 -7.00 -3.00
C ASP A 182 20.55 -5.55 -3.44
N HIS A 183 21.59 -4.97 -4.03
CA HIS A 183 21.62 -3.60 -4.52
C HIS A 183 21.82 -3.62 -6.03
N ARG A 184 20.86 -3.08 -6.77
CA ARG A 184 20.89 -3.06 -8.23
C ARG A 184 20.77 -1.64 -8.75
N PHE A 185 21.57 -1.34 -9.76
CA PHE A 185 21.55 -0.07 -10.47
C PHE A 185 21.35 -0.33 -11.95
N PHE A 186 20.39 0.36 -12.54
CA PHE A 186 20.01 0.26 -13.95
C PHE A 186 20.11 1.63 -14.60
N VAL A 187 20.60 1.65 -15.84
CA VAL A 187 20.61 2.83 -16.71
C VAL A 187 19.98 2.46 -18.04
N SER A 188 19.25 3.40 -18.59
CA SER A 188 18.31 3.22 -19.68
C SER A 188 18.42 4.38 -20.65
N PHE A 189 18.51 4.10 -21.95
CA PHE A 189 18.53 5.12 -23.00
C PHE A 189 17.40 4.86 -23.99
N THR A 190 16.54 5.83 -24.19
CA THR A 190 15.45 5.77 -25.18
C THR A 190 15.79 6.67 -26.37
N LEU A 191 15.62 6.18 -27.60
CA LEU A 191 15.75 7.01 -28.81
C LEU A 191 14.40 7.09 -29.53
N ALA A 192 14.02 8.29 -29.96
CA ALA A 192 12.79 8.51 -30.70
C ALA A 192 12.78 7.65 -31.98
N GLY A 193 11.76 6.82 -32.17
CA GLY A 193 11.59 5.96 -33.35
C GLY A 193 12.40 4.65 -33.35
N LEU A 194 13.28 4.42 -32.38
CA LEU A 194 14.09 3.18 -32.28
C LEU A 194 13.78 2.34 -31.03
N GLY A 195 13.05 2.88 -30.06
CA GLY A 195 12.66 2.19 -28.83
C GLY A 195 13.60 2.46 -27.65
N ASN A 196 13.39 1.73 -26.55
CA ASN A 196 14.20 1.82 -25.33
C ASN A 196 15.30 0.75 -25.34
N PHE A 197 16.55 1.16 -25.04
CA PHE A 197 17.70 0.28 -24.88
C PHE A 197 18.16 0.38 -23.42
N SER A 198 17.83 -0.64 -22.61
CA SER A 198 18.22 -0.73 -21.18
C SER A 198 18.40 -2.21 -20.80
N PRO A 199 19.27 -2.56 -19.83
CA PRO A 199 20.22 -3.67 -19.96
C PRO A 199 19.57 -5.06 -20.04
N PHE A 200 20.35 -6.01 -20.56
CA PHE A 200 20.10 -7.42 -20.90
C PHE A 200 19.36 -8.32 -19.87
N ASN A 201 18.82 -7.79 -18.76
CA ASN A 201 18.13 -8.53 -17.70
C ASN A 201 16.70 -8.03 -17.37
N GLY A 202 16.02 -7.31 -18.28
CA GLY A 202 14.55 -7.21 -18.27
C GLY A 202 13.90 -6.40 -17.13
N ALA A 203 14.67 -5.64 -16.33
CA ALA A 203 14.16 -4.94 -15.14
C ALA A 203 13.36 -3.65 -15.42
N LEU A 204 13.32 -3.18 -16.68
CA LEU A 204 12.64 -1.93 -17.06
C LEU A 204 11.49 -2.16 -18.06
N SER A 205 10.70 -3.22 -17.84
CA SER A 205 9.46 -3.44 -18.58
C SER A 205 8.36 -2.52 -18.05
N GLY A 206 8.28 -1.33 -18.62
CA GLY A 206 7.23 -0.36 -18.31
C GLY A 206 7.63 0.98 -18.89
N VAL A 207 7.05 1.34 -20.04
CA VAL A 207 7.19 2.67 -20.63
C VAL A 207 6.74 3.69 -19.58
N PRO A 208 7.60 4.61 -19.10
CA PRO A 208 7.11 5.81 -18.43
C PRO A 208 6.49 6.66 -19.55
N ARG A 209 5.16 6.65 -19.65
CA ARG A 209 4.42 7.65 -20.43
C ARG A 209 4.22 8.88 -19.58
#